data_AF-A0A944T163-F1
#
_entry.id   AF-A0A944T163-F1
#
_cell.length_a   1.000
_cell.length_b   1.000
_cell.length_c   1.000
_cell.angle_alpha   90.00
_cell.angle_beta   90.00
_cell.angle_gamma   90.00
#
_symmetry.space_group_name_H-M   'P 1'
#
loop_
_entity.id
_entity.type
_entity.pdbx_description
1 polymer ?
#
loop_
_entity_poly.entity_id
_entity_poly.type
_entity_poly.pdbx_seq_one_letter_code
_entity_poly.pdbx_strand_id
1 'polypeptide(L)'
;MPYIIQKNRERLDPKIKELTDLIDKDHRAGELNYIITNILLQTEGDGKYSDFNELMGVLESAKLEFYRRRIAPYEDKKIDKNGDVKGFDIV
;
A
#
# COMPACT_ATOMS: atom_id res chain seq x y z
N MET A 1 -8.78 -0.83 2.88
CA MET A 1 -9.21 -2.14 3.42
C MET A 1 -10.69 -2.10 3.80
N PRO A 2 -11.54 -3.02 3.31
CA PRO A 2 -12.98 -2.98 3.56
C PRO A 2 -13.36 -3.21 5.03
N TYR A 3 -12.49 -3.86 5.81
CA TYR A 3 -12.76 -4.27 7.19
C TYR A 3 -12.46 -3.21 8.26
N ILE A 4 -11.87 -2.05 7.91
CA ILE A 4 -11.69 -0.95 8.86
C ILE A 4 -12.98 -0.13 8.97
N ILE A 5 -13.55 -0.08 10.18
CA ILE A 5 -14.80 0.64 10.47
C ILE A 5 -14.65 2.15 10.28
N GLN A 6 -15.75 2.83 9.97
CA GLN A 6 -15.73 4.26 9.62
C GLN A 6 -15.16 5.14 10.73
N LYS A 7 -15.51 4.89 11.99
CA LYS A 7 -14.95 5.61 13.15
C LYS A 7 -13.43 5.56 13.22
N ASN A 8 -12.82 4.43 12.83
CA ASN A 8 -11.36 4.32 12.81
C ASN A 8 -10.77 5.13 11.66
N ARG A 9 -11.43 5.20 10.50
CA ARG A 9 -11.01 6.03 9.37
C ARG A 9 -11.06 7.51 9.71
N GLU A 10 -12.15 7.97 10.33
CA GLU A 10 -12.30 9.37 10.75
C GLU A 10 -11.15 9.85 11.66
N ARG A 11 -10.62 8.96 12.50
CA ARG A 11 -9.47 9.24 13.34
C ARG A 11 -8.14 9.20 12.58
N LEU A 12 -7.98 8.30 11.60
CA LEU A 12 -6.70 8.05 10.93
C LEU A 12 -6.51 8.91 9.68
N ASP A 13 -7.54 9.08 8.86
CA ASP A 13 -7.47 9.74 7.55
C ASP A 13 -6.92 11.17 7.62
N PRO A 14 -7.28 12.02 8.61
CA PRO A 14 -6.69 13.36 8.72
C PRO A 14 -5.18 13.31 8.97
N LYS A 15 -4.69 12.36 9.78
CA LYS A 15 -3.27 12.20 10.09
C LYS A 15 -2.48 11.60 8.94
N ILE A 16 -3.10 10.67 8.21
CA ILE A 16 -2.56 10.17 6.95
C ILE A 16 -2.42 11.35 5.98
N LYS A 17 -3.45 12.21 5.86
CA LYS A 17 -3.39 13.38 4.98
C LYS A 17 -2.26 14.32 5.36
N GLU A 18 -2.17 14.74 6.62
CA GLU A 18 -1.10 15.59 7.15
C GLU A 18 0.28 15.03 6.78
N LEU A 19 0.50 13.72 6.99
CA LEU A 19 1.77 13.08 6.67
C LEU A 19 2.04 13.01 5.16
N THR A 20 1.03 12.70 4.35
CA THR A 20 1.19 12.60 2.89
C THR A 20 1.39 13.96 2.22
N ASP A 21 0.90 15.05 2.81
CA ASP A 21 1.11 16.41 2.31
C ASP A 21 2.57 16.87 2.46
N LEU A 22 3.35 16.22 3.35
CA LEU A 22 4.78 16.51 3.55
C LEU A 22 5.68 15.82 2.54
N ILE A 23 5.17 14.84 1.78
CA ILE A 23 6.01 14.00 0.92
C ILE A 23 6.46 14.78 -0.31
N ASP A 24 7.77 14.89 -0.49
CA ASP A 24 8.37 15.43 -1.70
C ASP A 24 8.22 14.42 -2.85
N LYS A 25 7.70 14.89 -3.97
CA LYS A 25 7.47 14.05 -5.16
C LYS A 25 8.77 13.55 -5.76
N ASP A 26 9.85 14.31 -5.67
CA ASP A 26 11.15 13.95 -6.23
C ASP A 26 11.89 12.91 -5.37
N HIS A 27 11.58 12.87 -4.07
CA HIS A 27 12.17 11.93 -3.09
C HIS A 27 11.18 10.87 -2.57
N ARG A 28 9.98 10.81 -3.16
CA ARG A 28 8.84 10.02 -2.70
C ARG A 28 9.17 8.58 -2.32
N ALA A 29 10.01 7.90 -3.09
CA ALA A 29 10.36 6.50 -2.81
C ALA A 29 11.12 6.33 -1.49
N GLY A 30 12.11 7.18 -1.23
CA GLY A 30 12.89 7.15 0.01
C GLY A 30 12.05 7.56 1.21
N GLU A 31 11.27 8.64 1.08
CA GLU A 31 10.43 9.15 2.16
C GLU A 31 9.30 8.18 2.53
N LEU A 32 8.63 7.57 1.55
CA LEU A 32 7.62 6.54 1.83
C LEU A 32 8.24 5.33 2.53
N ASN A 33 9.42 4.91 2.10
CA ASN A 33 10.12 3.79 2.75
C ASN A 33 10.47 4.13 4.21
N TYR A 34 11.02 5.33 4.45
CA TYR A 34 11.32 5.81 5.81
C TYR A 34 10.06 5.88 6.68
N ILE A 35 8.97 6.46 6.17
CA ILE A 35 7.68 6.57 6.87
C ILE A 35 7.15 5.18 7.24
N ILE A 36 7.07 4.26 6.27
CA ILE A 36 6.53 2.92 6.50
C ILE A 36 7.40 2.20 7.53
N THR A 37 8.72 2.24 7.39
CA THR A 37 9.66 1.62 8.34
C THR A 37 9.46 2.15 9.75
N ASN A 38 9.33 3.47 9.93
CA ASN A 38 9.09 4.07 11.24
C ASN A 38 7.74 3.70 11.83
N ILE A 39 6.69 3.60 11.01
CA ILE A 39 5.38 3.11 11.47
C ILE A 39 5.54 1.70 12.05
N LEU A 40 6.23 0.80 11.34
CA LEU A 40 6.44 -0.57 11.81
C LEU A 40 7.22 -0.62 13.12
N LEU A 41 8.33 0.11 13.22
CA LEU A 41 9.15 0.19 14.44
C LEU A 41 8.37 0.71 15.65
N GLN A 42 7.45 1.67 15.44
CA GLN A 42 6.62 2.21 16.52
C GLN A 42 5.42 1.31 16.87
N THR A 43 5.12 0.29 16.04
CA THR A 43 3.98 -0.61 16.23
C THR A 43 4.38 -2.08 16.36
N GLU A 44 5.65 -2.39 16.58
CA GLU A 44 6.17 -3.78 16.61
C GLU A 44 5.79 -4.61 17.84
N GLY A 45 5.05 -4.02 18.79
CA GLY A 45 4.55 -4.74 19.96
C GLY A 45 5.66 -5.13 20.92
N ASP A 46 5.72 -6.41 21.32
CA ASP A 46 6.69 -6.93 22.28
C ASP A 46 7.99 -7.43 21.60
N GLY A 47 8.09 -7.29 20.27
CA GLY A 47 9.23 -7.79 19.49
C GLY A 47 9.28 -9.31 19.39
N LYS A 48 8.12 -9.99 19.43
CA LYS A 48 8.03 -11.44 19.28
C LYS A 48 7.84 -11.80 17.81
N TYR A 49 8.16 -13.05 17.46
CA TYR A 49 8.00 -13.55 16.08
C TYR A 49 6.58 -13.34 15.52
N SER A 50 5.56 -13.51 16.37
CA SER A 50 4.16 -13.25 15.99
C SER A 50 3.95 -11.83 15.48
N ASP A 51 4.57 -10.86 16.14
CA ASP A 51 4.39 -9.43 15.85
C ASP A 51 5.04 -9.11 14.49
N PHE A 52 6.27 -9.59 14.27
CA PHE A 52 6.95 -9.42 12.98
C PHE A 52 6.22 -10.13 11.84
N ASN A 53 5.73 -11.36 12.07
CA ASN A 53 4.98 -12.10 11.08
C ASN A 53 3.67 -11.39 10.72
N GLU A 54 2.97 -10.82 11.70
CA GLU A 54 1.77 -10.01 11.48
C GLU A 54 2.08 -8.75 10.65
N LEU A 55 3.09 -7.98 11.05
CA LEU A 55 3.49 -6.75 10.34
C LEU A 55 3.90 -7.02 8.88
N MET A 56 4.66 -8.09 8.64
CA MET A 56 5.01 -8.50 7.29
C MET A 56 3.78 -8.92 6.48
N GLY A 57 2.82 -9.62 7.10
CA GLY A 57 1.53 -9.96 6.48
C GLY A 57 0.69 -8.72 6.12
N VAL A 58 0.71 -7.69 6.94
CA VAL A 58 0.03 -6.41 6.68
C VAL A 58 0.63 -5.71 5.46
N LEU A 59 1.96 -5.64 5.35
CA LEU A 59 2.64 -5.04 4.19
C LEU A 59 2.29 -5.77 2.89
N GLU A 60 2.32 -7.10 2.88
CA GLU A 60 1.99 -7.89 1.70
C GLU A 60 0.52 -7.69 1.30
N SER A 61 -0.38 -7.70 2.28
CA SER A 61 -1.80 -7.44 2.05
C SER A 61 -2.05 -6.04 1.47
N ALA A 62 -1.35 -5.02 1.97
CA ALA A 62 -1.46 -3.66 1.47
C ALA A 62 -0.94 -3.52 0.03
N LYS A 63 0.20 -4.16 -0.28
CA LYS A 63 0.77 -4.21 -1.64
C LYS A 63 -0.21 -4.84 -2.62
N LEU A 64 -0.75 -6.02 -2.30
CA LEU A 64 -1.68 -6.75 -3.15
C LEU A 64 -2.99 -5.99 -3.37
N GLU A 65 -3.55 -5.36 -2.33
CA GLU A 65 -4.76 -4.55 -2.45
C GLU A 65 -4.54 -3.31 -3.33
N PHE A 66 -3.39 -2.63 -3.21
CA PHE A 66 -3.04 -1.51 -4.07
C PHE A 66 -2.88 -1.95 -5.53
N TYR A 67 -2.17 -3.06 -5.76
CA TYR A 67 -2.00 -3.62 -7.10
C TYR A 67 -3.37 -3.94 -7.73
N ARG A 68 -4.20 -4.74 -7.05
CA ARG A 68 -5.51 -5.18 -7.53
C ARG A 68 -6.49 -4.02 -7.79
N ARG A 69 -6.56 -3.03 -6.90
CA ARG A 69 -7.57 -1.95 -6.99
C ARG A 69 -7.11 -0.71 -7.74
N ARG A 70 -5.80 -0.50 -7.91
CA ARG A 70 -5.26 0.72 -8.54
C ARG A 70 -4.42 0.41 -9.78
N ILE A 71 -3.51 -0.54 -9.70
CA ILE A 71 -2.59 -0.83 -10.80
C ILE A 71 -3.29 -1.67 -11.88
N ALA A 72 -3.95 -2.77 -11.53
CA ALA A 72 -4.60 -3.65 -12.51
C ALA A 72 -5.62 -2.91 -13.40
N PRO A 73 -6.54 -2.07 -12.88
CA PRO A 73 -7.46 -1.30 -13.75
C PRO A 73 -6.77 -0.26 -14.65
N TYR A 74 -5.55 0.17 -14.29
CA TYR A 74 -4.73 1.01 -15.15
C TYR A 74 -4.04 0.19 -16.24
N GLU A 75 -3.54 -1.00 -15.91
CA GLU A 75 -2.95 -1.95 -16.85
C GLU A 75 -3.97 -2.43 -17.88
N ASP A 76 -5.20 -2.76 -17.48
CA ASP A 76 -6.30 -3.11 -18.40
C ASP A 76 -6.49 -2.02 -19.48
N LYS A 77 -6.50 -0.74 -19.07
CA LYS A 77 -6.60 0.39 -20.00
C LYS A 77 -5.38 0.54 -20.91
N LYS A 78 -4.20 0.11 -20.45
CA LYS A 78 -2.97 0.13 -21.26
C LYS A 78 -2.95 -1.03 -22.24
N ILE A 79 -3.47 -2.19 -21.86
CA ILE A 79 -3.67 -3.34 -22.73
C ILE A 79 -4.64 -2.96 -23.86
N ASP A 80 -5.79 -2.38 -23.53
CA ASP A 80 -6.77 -1.91 -24.54
C ASP A 80 -6.14 -0.91 -25.53
N LYS A 81 -5.22 -0.06 -25.06
CA LYS A 81 -4.60 1.00 -25.87
C LYS A 81 -3.41 0.52 -26.69
N ASN A 82 -2.57 -0.35 -26.13
CA ASN A 82 -1.24 -0.67 -26.66
C ASN A 82 -1.10 -2.14 -27.07
N GLY A 83 -2.10 -2.98 -26.79
CA GLY A 83 -2.00 -4.43 -26.84
C GLY A 83 -1.40 -5.01 -25.56
N ASP A 84 -1.68 -6.28 -25.29
CA ASP A 84 -1.08 -7.03 -24.19
C ASP A 84 0.26 -7.67 -24.60
N VAL A 85 0.93 -8.29 -23.63
CA VAL A 85 2.14 -9.08 -23.83
C VAL A 85 1.80 -10.40 -24.52
N LYS A 86 2.49 -10.68 -25.63
CA LYS A 86 2.33 -11.91 -26.41
C LYS A 86 2.41 -13.16 -25.51
N GLY A 87 1.36 -13.98 -25.55
CA GLY A 87 1.25 -15.21 -24.76
C GLY A 87 0.36 -15.11 -23.52
N PHE A 88 -0.03 -13.90 -23.11
CA PHE A 88 -1.15 -13.68 -22.18
C PHE A 88 -2.50 -13.56 -22.91
N ASP A 89 -2.49 -13.43 -24.24
CA ASP A 89 -3.66 -13.31 -25.12
C ASP A 89 -4.53 -14.58 -25.23
N ILE A 90 -4.20 -15.65 -24.49
CA ILE A 90 -4.93 -16.94 -24.55
C ILE A 90 -5.93 -16.99 -23.39
N VAL A 91 -7.17 -16.54 -23.66
CA VAL A 91 -8.37 -17.05 -22.98
C VAL A 91 -9.44 -17.33 -24.02
#